data_AF-A0A857CCC5-F1
#
_entry.id   AF-A0A857CCC5-F1
#
_cell.length_a   1.000
_cell.length_b   1.000
_cell.length_c   1.000
_cell.angle_alpha   90.00
_cell.angle_beta   90.00
_cell.angle_gamma   90.00
#
_symmetry.space_group_name_H-M   'P 1'
#
loop_
_entity.id
_entity.type
_entity.pdbx_description
1 polymer ?
#
loop_
_entity_poly.entity_id
_entity_poly.type
_entity_poly.pdbx_seq_one_letter_code
_entity_poly.pdbx_strand_id
1 'polypeptide(L)'
;MATKSTAEKTAAASDADIEADVEDVIEGGAPEAATLSDDDIARQLTAESLTKDYVLASVAASIVPVAIFDIAAVVAIQLRMIQKLSQLYGKPFSDKMGRKVIYALAGGVLGYGAGYAVAASATKLIPGIGWMVGMVSLPVVAGASTYAVGRSIARHYEDGGSLMDFDASKMRAFYKEQFEKGKELAKRARDRTKGGAEAVAETVEETAAKAS
;
A
#
# COMPACT_ATOMS: atom_id res chain seq x y z
N MET A 1 8.46 -78.49 -3.94
CA MET A 1 8.63 -78.98 -2.55
C MET A 1 9.13 -77.77 -1.75
N ALA A 2 8.37 -77.18 -0.81
CA ALA A 2 7.86 -77.72 0.47
C ALA A 2 9.03 -78.13 1.39
N THR A 3 9.13 -77.77 2.68
CA THR A 3 8.27 -77.10 3.71
C THR A 3 8.52 -75.57 3.80
N LYS A 4 7.87 -74.67 4.59
CA LYS A 4 6.67 -74.58 5.47
C LYS A 4 6.52 -75.54 6.68
N SER A 5 6.66 -75.08 7.94
CA SER A 5 5.58 -74.57 8.83
C SER A 5 6.17 -74.39 10.26
N THR A 6 5.70 -73.59 11.23
CA THR A 6 4.41 -73.59 11.99
C THR A 6 4.46 -72.40 12.98
N ALA A 7 3.54 -71.42 12.99
CA ALA A 7 2.25 -71.33 13.72
C ALA A 7 2.39 -71.15 15.27
N GLU A 8 1.51 -70.48 16.03
CA GLU A 8 0.16 -69.94 15.79
C GLU A 8 -0.31 -68.96 16.91
N LYS A 9 -1.53 -68.41 16.79
CA LYS A 9 -2.52 -68.07 17.87
C LYS A 9 -2.70 -66.62 18.39
N THR A 10 -3.45 -65.84 17.61
CA THR A 10 -4.79 -65.27 17.91
C THR A 10 -5.26 -64.93 19.34
N ALA A 11 -5.61 -63.65 19.59
CA ALA A 11 -6.86 -63.10 20.20
C ALA A 11 -6.61 -61.62 20.61
N ALA A 12 -7.30 -60.56 20.17
CA ALA A 12 -8.75 -60.24 20.08
C ALA A 12 -9.34 -59.53 21.32
N ALA A 13 -9.25 -58.19 21.30
CA ALA A 13 -10.13 -57.14 21.86
C ALA A 13 -10.79 -57.24 23.26
N SER A 14 -10.67 -56.15 24.02
CA SER A 14 -11.75 -55.62 24.87
C SER A 14 -11.59 -54.11 25.09
N ASP A 15 -12.55 -53.30 24.62
CA ASP A 15 -12.70 -51.90 25.00
C ASP A 15 -13.27 -51.80 26.42
N ALA A 16 -12.53 -51.18 27.34
CA ALA A 16 -13.01 -50.45 28.52
C ALA A 16 -11.81 -50.14 29.43
N ASP A 17 -11.37 -48.87 29.43
CA ASP A 17 -11.01 -48.12 30.64
C ASP A 17 -10.78 -46.67 30.21
N ILE A 18 -11.75 -45.82 30.56
CA ILE A 18 -11.79 -44.38 30.27
C ILE A 18 -11.34 -43.63 31.55
N GLU A 19 -10.68 -42.49 31.36
CA GLU A 19 -10.41 -41.46 32.39
C GLU A 19 -9.50 -41.85 33.57
N ALA A 20 -8.18 -41.81 33.32
CA ALA A 20 -7.23 -41.08 34.18
C ALA A 20 -6.01 -40.67 33.35
N ASP A 21 -5.31 -39.61 33.77
CA ASP A 21 -4.14 -38.95 33.15
C ASP A 21 -4.44 -37.79 32.18
N VAL A 22 -5.16 -36.80 32.72
CA VAL A 22 -5.03 -35.40 32.30
C VAL A 22 -3.92 -34.77 33.18
N GLU A 23 -3.13 -33.84 32.61
CA GLU A 23 -2.03 -33.11 33.28
C GLU A 23 -0.67 -33.84 33.42
N ASP A 24 -0.05 -34.22 32.29
CA ASP A 24 1.32 -33.74 31.97
C ASP A 24 1.63 -33.88 30.46
N VAL A 25 2.79 -33.41 30.01
CA VAL A 25 3.38 -33.60 28.66
C VAL A 25 2.73 -32.81 27.50
N ILE A 26 2.85 -31.47 27.52
CA ILE A 26 3.11 -30.69 26.29
C ILE A 26 4.16 -29.58 26.53
N GLU A 27 5.38 -29.95 26.94
CA GLU A 27 6.57 -29.14 26.63
C GLU A 27 7.23 -29.72 25.37
N GLY A 28 7.20 -28.96 24.27
CA GLY A 28 7.71 -29.43 22.97
C GLY A 28 7.43 -28.48 21.83
N GLY A 29 7.98 -27.26 21.88
CA GLY A 29 7.74 -26.22 20.89
C GLY A 29 8.18 -26.60 19.47
N ALA A 30 7.21 -26.72 18.56
CA ALA A 30 7.45 -26.69 17.12
C ALA A 30 7.63 -25.23 16.64
N PRO A 31 8.42 -24.96 15.58
CA PRO A 31 8.69 -23.59 15.15
C PRO A 31 7.42 -22.89 14.67
N GLU A 32 7.12 -21.77 15.33
CA GLU A 32 5.92 -20.95 15.14
C GLU A 32 5.88 -20.32 13.74
N ALA A 33 5.17 -20.96 12.82
CA ALA A 33 4.76 -20.34 11.57
C ALA A 33 3.65 -19.32 11.87
N ALA A 34 4.06 -18.08 12.14
CA ALA A 34 3.21 -17.01 12.67
C ALA A 34 1.85 -16.87 11.97
N THR A 35 0.78 -17.26 12.67
CA THR A 35 -0.59 -16.90 12.33
C THR A 35 -0.80 -15.44 12.70
N LEU A 36 -1.10 -14.58 11.72
CA LEU A 36 -1.45 -13.18 11.97
C LEU A 36 -2.64 -13.10 12.94
N SER A 37 -2.53 -12.27 13.97
CA SER A 37 -3.64 -12.04 14.90
C SER A 37 -4.77 -11.25 14.22
N ASP A 38 -6.00 -11.40 14.71
CA ASP A 38 -7.15 -10.63 14.22
C ASP A 38 -6.91 -9.11 14.33
N ASP A 39 -6.20 -8.67 15.38
CA ASP A 39 -5.79 -7.28 15.60
C ASP A 39 -4.78 -6.79 14.55
N ASP A 40 -3.88 -7.66 14.07
CA ASP A 40 -2.95 -7.33 12.98
C ASP A 40 -3.67 -7.18 11.65
N ILE A 41 -4.65 -8.05 11.38
CA ILE A 41 -5.50 -7.97 10.18
C ILE A 41 -6.34 -6.69 10.21
N ALA A 42 -6.99 -6.39 11.33
CA ALA A 42 -7.78 -5.16 11.50
C ALA A 42 -6.92 -3.90 11.32
N ARG A 43 -5.68 -3.89 11.86
CA ARG A 43 -4.73 -2.79 11.71
C ARG A 43 -4.25 -2.62 10.27
N GLN A 44 -3.93 -3.72 9.56
CA GLN A 44 -3.57 -3.71 8.14
C GLN A 44 -4.69 -3.14 7.25
N LEU A 45 -5.94 -3.58 7.47
CA LEU A 45 -7.11 -3.08 6.74
C LEU A 45 -7.34 -1.59 6.99
N THR A 46 -7.17 -1.14 8.24
CA THR A 46 -7.28 0.27 8.62
C THR A 46 -6.19 1.12 7.94
N ALA A 47 -4.95 0.64 7.92
CA ALA A 47 -3.83 1.29 7.24
C ALA A 47 -4.04 1.40 5.72
N GLU A 48 -4.62 0.36 5.11
CA GLU A 48 -4.96 0.36 3.69
C GLU A 48 -6.10 1.35 3.36
N SER A 49 -7.16 1.37 4.16
CA SER A 49 -8.27 2.33 3.97
C SER A 49 -7.79 3.76 4.09
N LEU A 50 -7.05 4.07 5.17
CA LEU A 50 -6.41 5.36 5.38
C LEU A 50 -5.53 5.78 4.19
N THR A 51 -4.74 4.85 3.65
CA THR A 51 -3.90 5.10 2.47
C THR A 51 -4.76 5.43 1.23
N LYS A 52 -5.87 4.72 1.01
CA LYS A 52 -6.80 4.97 -0.12
C LYS A 52 -7.44 6.36 -0.04
N ASP A 53 -7.75 6.86 1.15
CA ASP A 53 -8.30 8.21 1.33
C ASP A 53 -7.29 9.29 0.92
N TYR A 54 -6.03 9.15 1.32
CA TYR A 54 -4.98 10.07 0.89
C TYR A 54 -4.59 9.93 -0.59
N VAL A 55 -4.78 8.77 -1.21
CA VAL A 55 -4.68 8.61 -2.68
C VAL A 55 -5.73 9.49 -3.38
N LEU A 56 -6.98 9.47 -2.91
CA LEU A 56 -8.04 10.34 -3.45
C LEU A 56 -7.71 11.83 -3.27
N ALA A 57 -7.21 12.22 -2.09
CA ALA A 57 -6.77 13.58 -1.83
C ALA A 57 -5.61 14.03 -2.75
N SER A 58 -4.59 13.18 -2.95
CA SER A 58 -3.46 13.46 -3.84
C SER A 58 -3.90 13.59 -5.31
N VAL A 59 -4.80 12.72 -5.76
CA VAL A 59 -5.41 12.80 -7.09
C VAL A 59 -6.14 14.14 -7.26
N ALA A 60 -7.00 14.51 -6.31
CA ALA A 60 -7.73 15.78 -6.35
C ALA A 60 -6.79 17.00 -6.37
N ALA A 61 -5.77 17.02 -5.50
CA ALA A 61 -4.79 18.12 -5.44
C ALA A 61 -4.05 18.32 -6.77
N SER A 62 -3.73 17.23 -7.48
CA SER A 62 -3.01 17.27 -8.76
C SER A 62 -3.87 17.58 -10.01
N ILE A 63 -5.19 17.75 -9.85
CA ILE A 63 -6.09 18.21 -10.92
C ILE A 63 -6.16 19.75 -10.97
N VAL A 64 -5.85 20.41 -9.86
CA VAL A 64 -5.82 21.87 -9.76
C VAL A 64 -4.59 22.40 -10.52
N PRO A 65 -4.73 23.28 -11.52
CA PRO A 65 -3.61 23.70 -12.37
C PRO A 65 -2.82 24.87 -11.74
N VAL A 66 -2.08 24.64 -10.65
CA VAL A 66 -1.28 25.67 -9.98
C VAL A 66 0.18 25.22 -9.89
N ALA A 67 0.90 25.43 -11.01
CA ALA A 67 2.17 24.84 -11.46
C ALA A 67 3.39 24.74 -10.50
N ILE A 68 3.29 25.12 -9.23
CA ILE A 68 4.30 24.92 -8.18
C ILE A 68 3.69 24.32 -6.90
N PHE A 69 2.42 24.64 -6.58
CA PHE A 69 1.76 24.18 -5.35
C PHE A 69 1.41 22.69 -5.40
N ASP A 70 1.15 22.14 -6.58
CA ASP A 70 0.62 20.77 -6.75
C ASP A 70 1.54 19.69 -6.15
N ILE A 71 2.86 19.79 -6.37
CA ILE A 71 3.84 18.84 -5.81
C ILE A 71 3.98 19.03 -4.29
N ALA A 72 4.02 20.28 -3.82
CA ALA A 72 4.12 20.59 -2.40
C ALA A 72 2.87 20.11 -1.63
N ALA A 73 1.69 20.24 -2.23
CA ALA A 73 0.42 19.72 -1.72
C ALA A 73 0.43 18.19 -1.62
N VAL A 74 0.86 17.48 -2.67
CA VAL A 74 1.01 16.00 -2.63
C VAL A 74 2.00 15.56 -1.56
N VAL A 75 3.13 16.25 -1.38
CA VAL A 75 4.08 15.95 -0.29
C VAL A 75 3.46 16.23 1.09
N ALA A 76 2.73 17.32 1.27
CA ALA A 76 2.03 17.62 2.53
C ALA A 76 0.95 16.57 2.86
N ILE A 77 0.19 16.12 1.84
CA ILE A 77 -0.78 15.03 1.93
C ILE A 77 -0.09 13.72 2.35
N GLN A 78 1.02 13.36 1.70
CA GLN A 78 1.80 12.18 2.06
C GLN A 78 2.37 12.26 3.48
N LEU A 79 2.87 13.42 3.93
CA LEU A 79 3.35 13.60 5.30
C LEU A 79 2.24 13.43 6.33
N ARG A 80 1.04 13.94 6.04
CA ARG A 80 -0.13 13.78 6.91
C ARG A 80 -0.60 12.33 6.97
N MET A 81 -0.56 11.62 5.85
CA MET A 81 -0.77 10.16 5.79
C MET A 81 0.24 9.40 6.66
N ILE A 82 1.54 9.72 6.53
CA ILE A 82 2.60 9.08 7.33
C ILE A 82 2.41 9.37 8.82
N GLN A 83 2.02 10.58 9.19
CA GLN A 83 1.69 10.91 10.57
C GLN A 83 0.53 10.06 11.10
N LYS A 84 -0.52 9.86 10.30
CA LYS A 84 -1.67 9.01 10.66
C LYS A 84 -1.34 7.52 10.73
N LEU A 85 -0.52 7.00 9.82
CA LEU A 85 0.04 5.65 9.93
C LEU A 85 0.90 5.51 11.20
N SER A 86 1.75 6.49 11.50
CA SER A 86 2.58 6.45 12.71
C SER A 86 1.73 6.41 13.99
N GLN A 87 0.63 7.17 14.04
CA GLN A 87 -0.37 7.09 15.11
C GLN A 87 -1.03 5.71 15.20
N LEU A 88 -1.43 5.12 14.07
CA LEU A 88 -2.08 3.80 14.00
C LEU A 88 -1.19 2.64 14.48
N TYR A 89 0.11 2.70 14.21
CA TYR A 89 1.08 1.67 14.62
C TYR A 89 1.85 2.02 15.91
N GLY A 90 1.48 3.11 16.62
CA GLY A 90 2.17 3.55 17.84
C GLY A 90 3.63 3.96 17.65
N LYS A 91 4.04 4.32 16.43
CA LYS A 91 5.43 4.66 16.07
C LYS A 91 5.70 6.17 16.17
N PRO A 92 6.92 6.59 16.55
CA PRO A 92 7.28 8.00 16.62
C PRO A 92 7.29 8.65 15.22
N PHE A 93 6.55 9.74 15.07
CA PHE A 93 6.55 10.55 13.85
C PHE A 93 7.50 11.74 13.97
N SER A 94 8.24 12.04 12.90
CA SER A 94 8.80 13.37 12.70
C SER A 94 8.71 13.77 11.23
N ASP A 95 8.33 15.03 10.99
CA ASP A 95 8.16 15.61 9.66
C ASP A 95 9.43 15.48 8.81
N LYS A 96 10.60 15.78 9.41
CA LYS A 96 11.93 15.65 8.79
C LYS A 96 12.20 14.23 8.29
N MET A 97 11.84 13.19 9.05
CA MET A 97 12.05 11.80 8.64
C MET A 97 11.01 11.33 7.64
N GLY A 98 9.74 11.74 7.80
CA GLY A 98 8.71 11.50 6.78
C GLY A 98 9.11 12.04 5.40
N ARG A 99 9.65 13.27 5.33
CA ARG A 99 10.16 13.86 4.08
C ARG A 99 11.32 13.05 3.50
N LYS A 100 12.29 12.65 4.33
CA LYS A 100 13.40 11.80 3.88
C LYS A 100 12.91 10.49 3.28
N VAL A 101 11.93 9.81 3.91
CA VAL A 101 11.38 8.56 3.40
C VAL A 101 10.67 8.76 2.06
N ILE A 102 9.82 9.80 1.94
CA ILE A 102 9.16 10.17 0.67
C ILE A 102 10.21 10.39 -0.43
N TYR A 103 11.21 11.23 -0.18
CA TYR A 103 12.24 11.55 -1.18
C TYR A 103 13.17 10.39 -1.49
N ALA A 104 13.47 9.51 -0.54
CA ALA A 104 14.30 8.32 -0.78
C ALA A 104 13.57 7.28 -1.64
N LEU A 105 12.27 7.07 -1.41
CA LEU A 105 11.43 6.20 -2.24
C LEU A 105 11.25 6.78 -3.66
N ALA A 106 10.90 8.07 -3.77
CA ALA A 106 10.73 8.75 -5.06
C ALA A 106 12.05 8.83 -5.87
N GLY A 107 13.15 9.22 -5.22
CA GLY A 107 14.47 9.32 -5.84
C GLY A 107 15.05 7.96 -6.24
N GLY A 108 14.74 6.89 -5.50
CA GLY A 108 15.14 5.52 -5.84
C GLY A 108 14.59 5.03 -7.19
N VAL A 109 13.41 5.51 -7.59
CA VAL A 109 12.83 5.25 -8.93
C VAL A 109 13.57 6.04 -10.01
N LEU A 110 13.89 7.30 -9.75
CA LEU A 110 14.60 8.14 -10.73
C LEU A 110 16.04 7.66 -11.00
N GLY A 111 16.74 7.17 -9.97
CA GLY A 111 18.18 6.84 -10.08
C GLY A 111 18.57 5.59 -10.90
N TYR A 112 17.65 4.63 -11.10
CA TYR A 112 17.98 3.30 -11.65
C TYR A 112 17.18 2.94 -12.92
N GLY A 113 17.03 3.89 -13.84
CA GLY A 113 16.49 3.66 -15.19
C GLY A 113 15.03 4.07 -15.41
N ALA A 114 14.18 4.09 -14.38
CA ALA A 114 12.84 4.68 -14.53
C ALA A 114 12.90 6.23 -14.62
N GLY A 115 13.94 6.87 -14.09
CA GLY A 115 14.24 8.28 -14.41
C GLY A 115 14.53 8.51 -15.89
N TYR A 116 15.09 7.54 -16.61
CA TYR A 116 15.25 7.62 -18.07
C TYR A 116 13.90 7.50 -18.79
N ALA A 117 12.97 6.67 -18.32
CA ALA A 117 11.61 6.59 -18.86
C ALA A 117 10.77 7.87 -18.59
N VAL A 118 10.99 8.50 -17.43
CA VAL A 118 10.40 9.82 -17.10
C VAL A 118 11.04 10.94 -17.93
N ALA A 119 12.37 10.95 -18.09
CA ALA A 119 13.07 11.91 -18.95
C ALA A 119 12.74 11.74 -20.45
N ALA A 120 12.59 10.51 -20.94
CA ALA A 120 12.07 10.20 -22.28
C ALA A 120 10.54 10.44 -22.43
N SER A 121 9.87 10.83 -21.34
CA SER A 121 8.54 11.44 -21.37
C SER A 121 8.62 12.96 -21.30
N ALA A 122 9.64 13.55 -20.67
CA ALA A 122 9.94 14.97 -20.77
C ALA A 122 10.36 15.40 -22.19
N THR A 123 10.95 14.52 -23.01
CA THR A 123 11.14 14.79 -24.45
C THR A 123 9.83 14.86 -25.25
N LYS A 124 8.67 14.56 -24.64
CA LYS A 124 7.33 14.85 -25.19
C LYS A 124 6.84 16.26 -24.85
N LEU A 125 7.70 17.15 -24.32
CA LEU A 125 7.49 18.60 -24.24
C LEU A 125 7.53 19.31 -25.62
N ILE A 126 7.23 18.60 -26.70
CA ILE A 126 6.91 19.20 -28.00
C ILE A 126 5.47 19.72 -27.90
N PRO A 127 5.19 21.01 -28.16
CA PRO A 127 3.84 21.56 -28.11
C PRO A 127 2.89 20.78 -29.04
N GLY A 128 1.84 20.18 -28.47
CA GLY A 128 0.94 19.28 -29.17
C GLY A 128 0.61 18.02 -28.37
N ILE A 129 0.55 16.88 -29.06
CA ILE A 129 0.00 15.59 -28.57
C ILE A 129 0.64 15.12 -27.24
N GLY A 130 1.89 15.48 -26.96
CA GLY A 130 2.59 15.12 -25.72
C GLY A 130 2.00 15.72 -24.44
N TRP A 131 1.36 16.90 -24.52
CA TRP A 131 0.86 17.61 -23.33
C TRP A 131 -0.37 16.92 -22.70
N MET A 132 -1.23 16.33 -23.52
CA MET A 132 -2.39 15.56 -23.05
C MET A 132 -1.99 14.27 -22.31
N VAL A 133 -0.94 13.58 -22.78
CA VAL A 133 -0.38 12.41 -22.09
C VAL A 133 0.19 12.81 -20.72
N GLY A 134 0.84 13.98 -20.64
CA GLY A 134 1.30 14.57 -19.38
C GLY A 134 0.15 14.81 -18.38
N MET A 135 -0.90 15.54 -18.80
CA MET A 135 -2.04 15.88 -17.95
C MET A 135 -2.84 14.68 -17.43
N VAL A 136 -2.99 13.61 -18.24
CA VAL A 136 -3.63 12.36 -17.76
C VAL A 136 -2.73 11.60 -16.78
N SER A 137 -1.40 11.71 -16.94
CA SER A 137 -0.45 10.97 -16.09
C SER A 137 -0.32 11.54 -14.68
N LEU A 138 -0.39 12.86 -14.48
CA LEU A 138 -0.01 13.47 -13.19
C LEU A 138 -0.89 13.00 -12.01
N PRO A 139 -2.24 12.97 -12.10
CA PRO A 139 -3.06 12.46 -10.99
C PRO A 139 -2.88 10.97 -10.75
N VAL A 140 -2.68 10.19 -11.81
CA VAL A 140 -2.40 8.76 -11.71
C VAL A 140 -1.05 8.52 -11.00
N VAL A 141 -0.03 9.31 -11.31
CA VAL A 141 1.31 9.24 -10.67
C VAL A 141 1.28 9.73 -9.22
N ALA A 142 0.59 10.84 -8.93
CA ALA A 142 0.44 11.38 -7.58
C ALA A 142 -0.30 10.38 -6.65
N GLY A 143 -1.40 9.80 -7.14
CA GLY A 143 -2.14 8.75 -6.43
C GLY A 143 -1.32 7.47 -6.28
N ALA A 144 -0.68 6.99 -7.35
CA ALA A 144 0.15 5.77 -7.30
C ALA A 144 1.35 5.91 -6.35
N SER A 145 2.03 7.06 -6.36
CA SER A 145 3.11 7.36 -5.42
C SER A 145 2.60 7.37 -3.98
N THR A 146 1.45 8.01 -3.73
CA THR A 146 0.84 8.08 -2.39
C THR A 146 0.48 6.70 -1.87
N TYR A 147 -0.12 5.85 -2.72
CA TYR A 147 -0.42 4.46 -2.37
C TYR A 147 0.87 3.68 -2.04
N ALA A 148 1.88 3.78 -2.89
CA ALA A 148 3.16 3.09 -2.71
C ALA A 148 3.90 3.51 -1.44
N VAL A 149 3.95 4.82 -1.13
CA VAL A 149 4.52 5.35 0.13
C VAL A 149 3.75 4.80 1.34
N GLY A 150 2.42 4.89 1.33
CA GLY A 150 1.57 4.44 2.44
C GLY A 150 1.74 2.95 2.74
N ARG A 151 1.68 2.10 1.70
CA ARG A 151 1.92 0.65 1.85
C ARG A 151 3.34 0.33 2.30
N SER A 152 4.36 1.03 1.78
CA SER A 152 5.76 0.81 2.16
C SER A 152 6.02 1.09 3.64
N ILE A 153 5.40 2.13 4.18
CA ILE A 153 5.54 2.50 5.60
C ILE A 153 4.70 1.60 6.51
N ALA A 154 3.47 1.26 6.10
CA ALA A 154 2.64 0.29 6.81
C ALA A 154 3.40 -1.06 6.96
N ARG A 155 3.95 -1.58 5.86
CA ARG A 155 4.73 -2.81 5.87
C ARG A 155 5.96 -2.73 6.77
N HIS A 156 6.72 -1.63 6.69
CA HIS A 156 7.89 -1.42 7.53
C HIS A 156 7.55 -1.35 9.03
N TYR A 157 6.37 -0.82 9.39
CA TYR A 157 5.88 -0.81 10.77
C TYR A 157 5.36 -2.17 11.24
N GLU A 158 4.76 -2.97 10.34
CA GLU A 158 4.38 -4.38 10.57
C GLU A 158 5.61 -5.24 10.84
N ASP A 159 6.69 -5.04 10.08
CA ASP A 159 8.01 -5.65 10.29
C ASP A 159 8.75 -5.09 11.54
N GLY A 160 8.06 -4.34 12.40
CA GLY A 160 8.57 -3.82 13.67
C GLY A 160 9.35 -2.50 13.60
N GLY A 161 9.67 -2.00 12.40
CA GLY A 161 10.50 -0.81 12.19
C GLY A 161 9.85 0.54 12.53
N SER A 162 10.57 1.61 12.19
CA SER A 162 10.18 3.02 12.38
C SER A 162 10.67 3.92 11.24
N LEU A 163 10.34 5.22 11.23
CA LEU A 163 10.90 6.16 10.26
C LEU A 163 12.41 6.41 10.42
N MET A 164 13.00 6.03 11.57
CA MET A 164 14.43 6.25 11.85
C MET A 164 15.33 5.22 11.18
N ASP A 165 14.82 4.00 11.03
CA ASP A 165 15.51 2.82 10.49
C ASP A 165 15.00 2.40 9.09
N PHE A 166 14.14 3.22 8.47
CA PHE A 166 13.56 2.96 7.15
C PHE A 166 14.62 2.92 6.04
N ASP A 167 14.82 1.73 5.46
CA ASP A 167 15.73 1.52 4.34
C ASP A 167 14.97 1.49 3.00
N ALA A 168 14.94 2.63 2.34
CA ALA A 168 14.31 2.79 1.03
C ALA A 168 14.93 1.89 -0.06
N SER A 169 16.15 1.38 0.11
CA SER A 169 16.80 0.47 -0.85
C SER A 169 16.20 -0.94 -0.77
N LYS A 170 15.99 -1.46 0.44
CA LYS A 170 15.29 -2.73 0.68
C LYS A 170 13.83 -2.65 0.22
N MET A 171 13.17 -1.51 0.43
CA MET A 171 11.76 -1.33 0.10
C MET A 171 11.48 -1.05 -1.40
N ARG A 172 12.50 -0.91 -2.28
CA ARG A 172 12.28 -0.52 -3.70
C ARG A 172 11.39 -1.47 -4.49
N ALA A 173 11.58 -2.78 -4.32
CA ALA A 173 10.83 -3.79 -5.08
C ALA A 173 9.34 -3.73 -4.71
N PHE A 174 9.05 -3.73 -3.40
CA PHE A 174 7.70 -3.57 -2.88
C PHE A 174 7.08 -2.22 -3.26
N TYR A 175 7.81 -1.10 -3.11
CA TYR A 175 7.35 0.22 -3.55
C TYR A 175 6.94 0.20 -5.03
N LYS A 176 7.75 -0.40 -5.91
CA LYS A 176 7.43 -0.50 -7.35
C LYS A 176 6.16 -1.32 -7.59
N GLU A 177 6.02 -2.48 -6.93
CA GLU A 177 4.82 -3.31 -7.02
C GLU A 177 3.55 -2.57 -6.56
N GLN A 178 3.64 -1.90 -5.41
CA GLN A 178 2.53 -1.10 -4.88
C GLN A 178 2.26 0.13 -5.73
N PHE A 179 3.27 0.75 -6.36
CA PHE A 179 3.08 1.84 -7.32
C PHE A 179 2.27 1.37 -8.53
N GLU A 180 2.59 0.19 -9.09
CA GLU A 180 1.84 -0.39 -10.20
C GLU A 180 0.36 -0.62 -9.84
N LYS A 181 0.09 -1.26 -8.68
CA LYS A 181 -1.27 -1.41 -8.12
C LYS A 181 -1.96 -0.06 -7.87
N GLY A 182 -1.20 0.90 -7.38
CA GLY A 182 -1.63 2.26 -7.08
C GLY A 182 -2.10 3.03 -8.33
N LYS A 183 -1.55 2.74 -9.52
CA LYS A 183 -2.01 3.37 -10.77
C LYS A 183 -3.47 3.02 -11.10
N GLU A 184 -3.91 1.80 -10.83
CA GLU A 184 -5.30 1.38 -11.10
C GLU A 184 -6.29 2.00 -10.12
N LEU A 185 -5.89 2.12 -8.85
CA LEU A 185 -6.65 2.87 -7.85
C LEU A 185 -6.73 4.36 -8.21
N ALA A 186 -5.60 4.97 -8.59
CA ALA A 186 -5.50 6.39 -8.91
C ALA A 186 -6.25 6.75 -10.21
N LYS A 187 -6.25 5.90 -11.23
CA LYS A 187 -7.13 6.03 -12.42
C LYS A 187 -8.60 6.09 -12.01
N ARG A 188 -9.09 5.09 -11.26
CA ARG A 188 -10.48 5.04 -10.77
C ARG A 188 -10.84 6.22 -9.85
N ALA A 189 -9.90 6.73 -9.08
CA ALA A 189 -10.09 7.96 -8.30
C ALA A 189 -10.22 9.18 -9.23
N ARG A 190 -9.30 9.35 -10.16
CA ARG A 190 -9.27 10.46 -11.13
C ARG A 190 -10.53 10.51 -11.97
N ASP A 191 -11.02 9.38 -12.47
CA ASP A 191 -12.21 9.34 -13.33
C ASP A 191 -13.48 9.72 -12.55
N ARG A 192 -13.58 9.30 -11.27
CA ARG A 192 -14.66 9.76 -10.36
C ARG A 192 -14.55 11.26 -10.06
N THR A 193 -13.36 11.76 -9.75
CA THR A 193 -13.14 13.20 -9.47
C THR A 193 -13.41 14.05 -10.71
N LYS A 194 -13.04 13.59 -11.92
CA LYS A 194 -13.34 14.29 -13.17
C LYS A 194 -14.85 14.38 -13.42
N GLY A 195 -15.58 13.27 -13.34
CA GLY A 195 -17.04 13.27 -13.52
C GLY A 195 -17.77 14.14 -12.49
N GLY A 196 -17.29 14.17 -11.24
CA GLY A 196 -17.80 15.09 -10.22
C GLY A 196 -17.51 16.57 -10.53
N ALA A 197 -16.31 16.89 -11.02
CA ALA A 197 -15.96 18.25 -11.40
C ALA A 197 -16.75 18.76 -12.61
N GLU A 198 -17.01 17.89 -13.60
CA GLU A 198 -17.83 18.21 -14.78
C GLU A 198 -19.28 18.50 -14.38
N ALA A 199 -19.89 17.67 -13.53
CA ALA A 199 -21.26 17.91 -13.02
C ALA A 199 -21.38 19.20 -12.17
N VAL A 200 -20.36 19.54 -11.38
CA VAL A 200 -20.32 20.80 -10.62
C VAL A 200 -20.18 22.00 -11.56
N ALA A 201 -19.37 21.92 -12.61
CA ALA A 201 -19.24 22.98 -13.61
C ALA A 201 -20.58 23.23 -14.33
N GLU A 202 -21.25 22.18 -14.79
CA GLU A 202 -22.58 22.24 -15.43
C GLU A 202 -23.62 22.89 -14.50
N THR A 203 -23.65 22.50 -13.22
CA THR A 203 -24.57 23.08 -12.22
C THR A 203 -24.31 24.58 -12.00
N VAL A 204 -23.04 25.00 -11.96
CA VAL A 204 -22.65 26.41 -11.79
C VAL A 204 -23.02 27.24 -13.03
N GLU A 205 -22.83 26.69 -14.23
CA GLU A 205 -23.20 27.34 -15.49
C GLU A 205 -24.73 27.49 -15.62
N GLU A 206 -25.50 26.44 -15.31
CA GLU A 206 -26.98 26.49 -15.28
C GLU A 206 -27.50 27.52 -14.25
N THR A 207 -26.85 27.59 -13.08
CA THR A 207 -27.23 28.55 -12.02
C THR A 207 -26.91 29.99 -12.44
N ALA A 208 -25.77 30.23 -13.10
CA ALA A 208 -25.40 31.54 -13.63
C ALA A 208 -26.33 31.99 -14.77
N ALA A 209 -26.69 31.06 -15.68
CA ALA A 209 -27.62 31.32 -16.77
C ALA A 209 -29.05 31.62 -16.29
N LYS A 210 -29.50 31.02 -15.17
CA LYS A 210 -30.80 31.31 -14.53
C LYS A 210 -30.82 32.59 -13.69
N ALA A 211 -29.66 33.17 -13.40
CA ALA A 211 -29.51 34.42 -12.66
C ALA A 211 -29.26 35.65 -13.56
N SER A 212 -29.32 35.46 -14.88
CA SER A 212 -29.10 36.45 -15.94
C SER A 212 -30.41 36.81 -16.65
#